data_AF-A0A076MP32-F1
#
_entry.id   AF-A0A076MP32-F1
#
_cell.length_a   1.000
_cell.length_b   1.000
_cell.length_c   1.000
_cell.angle_alpha   90.00
_cell.angle_beta   90.00
_cell.angle_gamma   90.00
#
_symmetry.space_group_name_H-M   'P 1'
#
loop_
_entity.id
_entity.type
_entity.pdbx_description
1 polymer ?
#
loop_
_entity_poly.entity_id
_entity_poly.type
_entity_poly.pdbx_seq_one_letter_code
_entity_poly.pdbx_strand_id
1 'polypeptide(L)' 'MRVRILTYGGTIQTLEAPDKRGRAANVVLGFPTLADYVAKNSPAGGGGPYFGSLIGRYANRIAGGRFTP' A
#
# COMPACT_ATOMS: atom_id res chain seq x y z
N MET A 1 17.62 0.13 -8.91
CA MET A 1 16.27 0.00 -8.33
C MET A 1 16.10 1.13 -7.32
N ARG A 2 14.94 1.78 -7.26
CA ARG A 2 14.64 2.85 -6.31
C ARG A 2 13.25 2.63 -5.71
N VAL A 3 13.12 2.80 -4.39
CA VAL A 3 11.85 2.65 -3.68
C VAL A 3 11.55 3.92 -2.89
N ARG A 4 10.30 4.37 -2.92
CA ARG A 4 9.80 5.46 -2.09
C ARG A 4 8.79 4.90 -1.10
N ILE A 5 9.01 5.19 0.18
CA ILE A 5 8.17 4.70 1.28
C ILE A 5 7.61 5.90 2.02
N LEU A 6 6.29 5.89 2.26
CA LEU A 6 5.63 6.86 3.12
C LEU A 6 5.69 6.36 4.57
N THR A 7 5.95 7.28 5.50
CA THR A 7 5.77 7.00 6.94
C THR A 7 4.31 6.72 7.29
N TYR A 8 3.38 7.22 6.48
CA TYR A 8 1.95 6.90 6.58
C TYR A 8 1.69 5.45 6.15
N GLY A 9 1.37 4.60 7.14
CA GLY A 9 1.06 3.19 6.92
C GLY A 9 2.21 2.37 6.33
N GLY A 10 3.46 2.83 6.45
CA GLY A 10 4.64 2.16 5.86
C GLY A 10 4.51 1.90 4.36
N THR A 11 3.80 2.78 3.64
CA THR A 11 3.30 2.49 2.30
C THR A 11 4.39 2.58 1.24
N ILE A 12 4.58 1.54 0.43
CA ILE A 12 5.39 1.62 -0.79
C ILE A 12 4.62 2.47 -1.81
N GLN A 13 5.08 3.71 -2.05
CA GLN A 13 4.45 4.64 -2.97
C GLN A 13 4.89 4.39 -4.42
N THR A 14 6.19 4.15 -4.63
CA THR A 14 6.74 3.78 -5.95
C THR A 14 7.86 2.76 -5.78
N LEU A 15 8.01 1.90 -6.79
CA LEU A 15 9.11 0.96 -6.94
C LEU A 15 9.57 1.01 -8.39
N GLU A 16 10.69 1.66 -8.62
CA GLU A 16 11.31 1.81 -9.93
C GLU A 16 12.32 0.69 -10.17
N ALA A 17 12.05 -0.15 -11.17
CA ALA A 17 12.89 -1.27 -11.57
C ALA A 17 13.26 -1.17 -13.07
N PRO A 18 14.48 -1.56 -13.46
CA PRO A 18 14.90 -1.54 -14.86
C PRO A 18 14.23 -2.65 -15.67
N ASP A 19 13.85 -2.36 -16.91
CA ASP A 19 13.46 -3.35 -17.92
C ASP A 19 14.68 -4.07 -18.52
N LYS A 20 14.45 -4.98 -19.49
CA LYS A 20 15.51 -5.69 -20.21
C LYS A 20 16.47 -4.80 -21.01
N ARG A 21 16.15 -3.51 -21.19
CA ARG A 21 16.95 -2.49 -21.87
C ARG A 21 17.55 -1.48 -20.88
N GLY A 22 17.44 -1.72 -19.57
CA GLY A 22 17.95 -0.86 -18.51
C GLY A 22 17.07 0.36 -18.19
N ARG A 23 15.88 0.49 -18.77
CA ARG A 23 14.99 1.64 -18.53
C ARG A 23 14.19 1.42 -17.25
N ALA A 24 14.32 2.32 -16.28
CA ALA A 24 13.58 2.23 -15.03
C ALA A 24 12.12 2.72 -15.20
N ALA A 25 11.18 1.97 -14.66
CA ALA A 25 9.76 2.35 -14.58
C ALA A 25 9.16 1.95 -13.23
N ASN A 26 8.14 2.70 -12.77
CA ASN A 26 7.37 2.31 -11.60
C ASN A 26 6.52 1.08 -11.91
N VAL A 27 6.64 0.01 -11.12
CA VAL A 27 5.95 -1.27 -11.35
C VAL A 27 4.90 -1.62 -10.30
N VAL A 28 4.58 -0.70 -9.38
CA VAL A 28 3.51 -0.87 -8.38
C VAL A 28 2.36 0.11 -8.61
N LEU A 29 1.15 -0.33 -8.28
CA LEU A 29 -0.02 0.54 -8.23
C LEU A 29 0.09 1.48 -7.01
N GLY A 30 -0.41 2.69 -7.15
CA GLY A 30 -0.39 3.68 -6.08
C GLY A 30 -0.96 5.02 -6.53
N PHE A 31 -0.89 6.00 -5.64
CA PHE A 31 -1.38 7.36 -5.88
C PHE A 31 -0.23 8.39 -5.85
N PRO A 32 -0.39 9.52 -6.57
CA PRO A 32 0.64 10.55 -6.62
C PRO A 32 0.75 11.37 -5.33
N THR A 33 -0.35 11.53 -4.56
CA THR A 33 -0.39 12.41 -3.38
C THR A 33 -0.74 11.66 -2.10
N LEU A 34 -0.28 12.17 -0.94
CA LEU A 34 -0.68 11.64 0.37
C LEU A 34 -2.19 11.78 0.61
N ALA A 35 -2.80 12.87 0.13
CA ALA A 35 -4.24 13.10 0.27
C ALA A 35 -5.07 11.98 -0.39
N ASP A 36 -4.64 11.49 -1.55
CA ASP A 36 -5.28 10.36 -2.21
C ASP A 36 -5.16 9.07 -1.39
N TYR A 37 -4.02 8.82 -0.74
CA TYR A 37 -3.86 7.66 0.15
C TYR A 37 -4.83 7.71 1.33
N VAL A 38 -4.98 8.88 1.95
CA VAL A 38 -5.93 9.09 3.07
C VAL A 38 -7.38 8.92 2.61
N ALA A 39 -7.74 9.49 1.46
CA ALA A 39 -9.13 9.48 0.99
C ALA A 39 -9.55 8.15 0.34
N LYS A 40 -8.64 7.44 -0.33
CA LYS A 40 -8.98 6.33 -1.24
C LYS A 40 -8.33 5.00 -0.86
N ASN A 41 -7.14 5.01 -0.26
CA ASN A 41 -6.38 3.77 -0.03
C ASN A 41 -6.84 3.01 1.23
N SER A 42 -7.13 3.76 2.30
CA SER A 42 -7.67 3.24 3.56
C SER A 42 -8.68 4.22 4.20
N PRO A 43 -9.82 4.48 3.54
CA PRO A 43 -10.85 5.40 4.03
C PRO A 43 -11.44 4.99 5.39
N ALA A 44 -11.92 5.98 6.14
CA ALA A 44 -12.49 5.81 7.49
C ALA A 44 -13.74 4.91 7.54
N GLY A 45 -14.50 4.84 6.45
CA GLY A 45 -15.68 3.96 6.33
C GLY A 45 -15.36 2.47 6.18
N GLY A 46 -14.08 2.10 6.16
CA GLY A 46 -13.62 0.75 5.85
C GLY A 46 -13.57 0.47 4.34
N GLY A 47 -12.86 -0.59 3.98
CA GLY A 47 -12.56 -0.91 2.58
C GLY A 47 -11.42 -0.07 2.01
N GLY A 48 -11.12 -0.29 0.73
CA GLY A 48 -9.99 0.31 0.02
C GLY A 48 -9.12 -0.75 -0.66
N PRO A 49 -8.27 -0.35 -1.62
CA PRO A 49 -7.34 -1.27 -2.28
C PRO A 49 -6.07 -1.57 -1.47
N TYR A 50 -5.77 -0.77 -0.43
CA TYR A 50 -4.60 -0.92 0.44
C TYR A 50 -3.26 -1.04 -0.33
N PHE A 51 -3.12 -0.32 -1.44
CA PHE A 51 -1.92 -0.34 -2.27
C PHE A 51 -0.68 -0.02 -1.45
N GLY A 52 0.30 -0.95 -1.51
CA GLY A 52 1.61 -0.82 -0.89
C GLY A 52 1.61 -0.71 0.64
N SER A 53 0.46 -0.75 1.31
CA SER A 53 0.35 -0.48 2.75
C SER A 53 0.87 -1.64 3.59
N LEU A 54 1.51 -1.30 4.71
CA LEU A 54 1.83 -2.24 5.77
C LEU A 54 0.53 -2.59 6.52
N ILE A 55 0.11 -3.85 6.44
CA ILE A 55 -1.14 -4.33 7.04
C ILE A 55 -0.89 -4.96 8.41
N GLY A 56 -1.67 -4.54 9.41
CA GLY A 56 -1.61 -5.07 10.78
C GLY A 56 -2.75 -4.56 11.67
N ARG A 57 -2.94 -5.10 12.88
CA ARG A 57 -2.14 -6.17 13.54
C ARG A 57 -2.45 -7.59 13.06
N TYR A 58 -3.52 -7.77 12.30
CA TYR A 58 -3.86 -9.03 11.66
C TYR A 58 -4.19 -8.72 10.20
N ALA A 59 -3.47 -9.34 9.27
CA ALA A 59 -3.76 -9.19 7.86
C ALA A 59 -4.91 -10.12 7.47
N ASN A 60 -5.73 -9.67 6.51
CA ASN A 60 -6.90 -10.40 6.04
C ASN A 60 -8.05 -10.48 7.08
N ARG A 61 -8.97 -11.44 6.90
CA ARG A 61 -10.23 -11.52 7.63
C ARG A 61 -10.11 -12.38 8.88
N ILE A 62 -10.76 -11.95 9.95
CA ILE A 62 -11.09 -12.77 11.11
C ILE A 62 -12.58 -13.12 11.02
N ALA A 63 -12.92 -14.40 10.98
CA ALA A 63 -14.30 -14.85 10.88
C ALA A 63 -15.14 -14.30 12.05
N GLY A 64 -16.24 -13.61 11.74
CA GLY A 64 -17.09 -12.97 12.74
C GLY A 64 -16.41 -11.88 13.59
N GLY A 65 -15.18 -11.46 13.23
CA GLY A 65 -14.41 -10.49 14.01
C GLY A 65 -14.04 -10.97 15.42
N ARG A 66 -14.01 -12.28 15.66
CA ARG A 66 -13.78 -12.88 16.99
C ARG A 66 -12.66 -13.91 16.97
N PHE A 67 -11.83 -13.90 18.01
CA PHE A 67 -10.86 -14.94 18.31
C PHE A 67 -10.74 -15.07 19.83
N THR A 68 -10.35 -16.24 20.32
CA THR A 68 -10.03 -16.45 21.74
C THR A 68 -8.53 -16.24 21.97
N PRO A 69 -8.12 -15.69 23.13
CA PRO A 69 -6.71 -15.63 23.52
C PRO A 69 -6.02 -16.99 23.52
#